data_AF-A0A6J2XHQ3-F1
#
_entry.id   AF-A0A6J2XHQ3-F1
#
_cell.length_a   1.000
_cell.length_b   1.000
_cell.length_c   1.000
_cell.angle_alpha   90.00
_cell.angle_beta   90.00
_cell.angle_gamma   90.00
#
_symmetry.space_group_name_H-M   'P 1'
#
loop_
_entity.id
_entity.type
_entity.pdbx_description
1 polymer ?
#
loop_
_entity_poly.entity_id
_entity_poly.type
_entity_poly.pdbx_seq_one_letter_code
_entity_poly.pdbx_strand_id
1 'polypeptide(L)'
;MIKSNLLYGVETWRITERYMRVEAVEMDVIRRSMRISRQQQIRNNTIKQQMGIEGTITQDIEKKQLIWYGHVERMKDTGWPKKIINWQPKDRRKQGRPKLEWQKSVHKAMSERNLSTEDCTNRTGWKFGIGQRRKTF
;
A
#
# COMPACT_ATOMS: atom_id res chain seq x y z
N MET A 1 -17.43 -1.27 4.97
CA MET A 1 -17.18 -2.43 5.86
C MET A 1 -16.03 -3.32 5.38
N ILE A 2 -15.99 -3.72 4.11
CA ILE A 2 -15.00 -4.72 3.62
C ILE A 2 -13.57 -4.19 3.48
N LYS A 3 -13.37 -2.88 3.26
CA LYS A 3 -12.03 -2.28 3.26
C LYS A 3 -11.24 -2.57 4.54
N SER A 4 -11.89 -2.52 5.71
CA SER A 4 -11.23 -2.82 6.99
C SER A 4 -10.62 -4.23 7.01
N ASN A 5 -11.38 -5.22 6.53
CA ASN A 5 -10.95 -6.62 6.49
C ASN A 5 -9.85 -6.83 5.44
N LEU A 6 -9.98 -6.23 4.26
CA LEU A 6 -8.98 -6.35 3.20
C LEU A 6 -7.65 -5.66 3.54
N LEU A 7 -7.71 -4.58 4.33
CA LEU A 7 -6.55 -3.80 4.75
C LEU A 7 -5.94 -4.28 6.07
N TYR A 8 -6.53 -5.29 6.71
CA TYR A 8 -6.01 -5.84 7.94
C TYR A 8 -4.64 -6.50 7.70
N GLY A 9 -3.64 -6.13 8.50
CA GLY A 9 -2.28 -6.69 8.42
C GLY A 9 -1.44 -6.24 7.22
N VAL A 10 -1.99 -5.42 6.32
CA VAL A 10 -1.33 -5.06 5.04
C VAL A 10 -0.04 -4.24 5.20
N GLU A 11 0.16 -3.65 6.37
CA GLU A 11 1.34 -2.89 6.79
C GLU A 11 2.63 -3.72 6.65
N THR A 12 2.54 -5.03 6.89
CA THR A 12 3.69 -5.95 6.90
C THR A 12 3.82 -6.78 5.62
N TRP A 13 2.79 -6.75 4.76
CA TRP A 13 2.74 -7.61 3.58
C TRP A 13 3.48 -7.00 2.40
N ARG A 14 4.09 -7.85 1.58
CA ARG A 14 4.70 -7.39 0.33
C ARG A 14 3.66 -7.11 -0.75
N ILE A 15 3.77 -5.96 -1.41
CA ILE A 15 2.98 -5.66 -2.60
C ILE A 15 3.60 -6.39 -3.81
N THR A 16 2.79 -7.20 -4.49
CA THR A 16 3.10 -7.96 -5.72
C THR A 16 1.90 -7.88 -6.65
N GLU A 17 2.00 -8.42 -7.87
CA GLU A 17 0.93 -8.52 -8.92
C GLU A 17 -0.46 -8.96 -8.45
N ARG A 18 -0.57 -9.45 -7.21
CA ARG A 18 -1.83 -9.72 -6.50
C ARG A 18 -2.69 -8.48 -6.24
N TYR A 19 -2.24 -7.23 -6.50
CA TYR A 19 -3.09 -6.03 -6.43
C TYR A 19 -4.37 -6.17 -7.25
N MET A 20 -4.28 -6.76 -8.45
CA MET A 20 -5.45 -6.97 -9.31
C MET A 20 -6.52 -7.83 -8.65
N ARG A 21 -6.13 -8.77 -7.78
CA ARG A 21 -7.07 -9.64 -7.06
C ARG A 21 -7.79 -8.90 -5.95
N VAL A 22 -7.07 -8.06 -5.19
CA VAL A 22 -7.66 -7.26 -4.10
C VAL A 22 -8.62 -6.22 -4.67
N GLU A 23 -8.24 -5.55 -5.76
CA GLU A 23 -9.12 -4.64 -6.51
C GLU A 23 -10.34 -5.37 -7.09
N ALA A 24 -10.17 -6.58 -7.64
CA ALA A 24 -11.28 -7.37 -8.14
C ALA A 24 -12.28 -7.74 -7.04
N VAL A 25 -11.81 -8.12 -5.84
CA VAL A 25 -12.68 -8.42 -4.69
C VAL A 25 -13.42 -7.18 -4.23
N GLU A 26 -12.75 -6.03 -4.13
CA GLU A 26 -13.39 -4.74 -3.82
C GLU A 26 -14.50 -4.43 -4.84
N MET A 27 -14.21 -4.59 -6.13
CA MET A 27 -15.17 -4.32 -7.20
C MET A 27 -16.34 -5.30 -7.24
N ASP A 28 -16.14 -6.57 -6.91
CA ASP A 28 -17.22 -7.56 -6.81
C ASP A 28 -18.22 -7.17 -5.72
N VAL A 29 -17.69 -6.79 -4.55
CA VAL A 29 -18.48 -6.32 -3.41
C VAL A 29 -19.28 -5.07 -3.76
N ILE A 30 -18.64 -4.07 -4.38
CA ILE A 30 -19.31 -2.82 -4.77
C ILE A 30 -20.44 -3.11 -5.76
N ARG A 31 -20.19 -3.97 -6.75
CA ARG A 31 -21.20 -4.37 -7.74
C ARG A 31 -22.40 -5.05 -7.09
N ARG A 32 -22.16 -6.01 -6.20
CA ARG A 32 -23.23 -6.70 -5.46
C ARG A 32 -24.06 -5.73 -4.63
N SER A 33 -23.42 -4.78 -3.95
CA SER A 33 -24.10 -3.76 -3.16
C SER A 33 -25.04 -2.87 -4.00
N MET A 34 -24.64 -2.56 -5.24
CA MET A 34 -25.45 -1.78 -6.17
C MET A 34 -26.35 -2.63 -7.07
N ARG A 35 -26.35 -3.96 -6.91
CA ARG A 35 -27.08 -4.91 -7.76
C ARG A 35 -26.72 -4.80 -9.26
N ILE A 36 -25.49 -4.43 -9.56
CA ILE A 36 -24.98 -4.31 -10.93
C ILE A 36 -24.38 -5.65 -11.37
N SER A 37 -24.91 -6.21 -12.46
CA SER A 37 -24.38 -7.43 -13.07
C SER A 37 -23.12 -7.15 -13.87
N ARG A 38 -22.20 -8.12 -13.93
CA ARG A 38 -21.04 -8.05 -14.85
C ARG A 38 -21.46 -8.02 -16.32
N GLN A 39 -22.66 -8.52 -16.65
CA GLN A 39 -23.22 -8.49 -18.02
C GLN A 39 -23.52 -7.08 -18.51
N GLN A 40 -23.78 -6.13 -17.60
CA GLN A 40 -24.06 -4.75 -17.98
C GLN A 40 -22.81 -3.99 -18.49
N GLN A 41 -21.62 -4.61 -18.40
CA GLN A 41 -20.34 -4.08 -18.91
C GLN A 41 -20.01 -2.63 -18.51
N ILE A 42 -20.58 -2.16 -17.39
CA ILE A 42 -20.32 -0.82 -16.85
C ILE A 42 -18.87 -0.74 -16.37
N ARG A 43 -18.17 0.32 -16.77
CA ARG A 43 -16.77 0.59 -16.41
C ARG A 43 -16.61 0.70 -14.89
N ASN A 44 -15.51 0.13 -14.37
CA ASN A 44 -15.19 0.18 -12.94
C ASN A 44 -15.13 1.62 -12.39
N ASN A 45 -14.57 2.55 -13.17
CA ASN A 45 -14.42 3.95 -12.75
C ASN A 45 -15.78 4.63 -12.56
N THR A 46 -16.76 4.35 -13.44
CA THR A 46 -18.13 4.90 -13.34
C THR A 46 -18.83 4.39 -12.08
N ILE A 47 -18.70 3.08 -11.80
CA ILE A 47 -19.23 2.44 -10.59
C ILE A 47 -18.62 3.06 -9.32
N LYS A 48 -17.30 3.32 -9.32
CA LYS A 48 -16.62 3.97 -8.19
C LYS A 48 -17.05 5.42 -7.99
N GLN A 49 -17.20 6.18 -9.08
CA GLN A 49 -17.68 7.57 -9.04
C GLN A 49 -19.10 7.66 -8.48
N GLN A 50 -19.99 6.77 -8.91
CA GLN A 50 -21.37 6.73 -8.41
C GLN A 50 -21.44 6.44 -6.90
N MET A 51 -20.49 5.66 -6.37
CA MET A 51 -20.36 5.38 -4.93
C MET A 51 -19.58 6.45 -4.16
N GLY A 52 -19.09 7.50 -4.81
CA GLY A 52 -18.24 8.52 -4.18
C GLY A 52 -16.90 7.98 -3.67
N ILE A 53 -16.41 6.87 -4.23
CA ILE A 53 -15.13 6.26 -3.81
C ILE A 53 -13.99 6.92 -4.58
N GLU A 54 -13.22 7.73 -3.88
CA GLU A 54 -12.00 8.33 -4.41
C GLU A 54 -10.79 7.41 -4.19
N GLY A 55 -10.01 7.20 -5.24
CA GLY A 55 -8.77 6.41 -5.20
C GLY A 55 -8.95 4.90 -5.36
N THR A 56 -7.84 4.18 -5.24
CA THR A 56 -7.79 2.71 -5.33
C THR A 56 -7.41 2.08 -4.01
N ILE A 57 -7.85 0.86 -3.75
CA ILE A 57 -7.43 0.11 -2.56
C ILE A 57 -5.90 -0.05 -2.49
N THR A 58 -5.22 -0.10 -3.63
CA THR A 58 -3.76 -0.12 -3.71
C THR A 58 -3.14 1.14 -3.09
N GLN A 59 -3.74 2.32 -3.30
CA GLN A 59 -3.29 3.56 -2.66
C GLN A 59 -3.50 3.50 -1.15
N ASP A 60 -4.63 2.97 -0.67
CA ASP A 60 -4.90 2.78 0.76
C ASP A 60 -3.87 1.83 1.41
N ILE A 61 -3.46 0.78 0.70
CA ILE A 61 -2.43 -0.17 1.12
C ILE A 61 -1.07 0.52 1.24
N GLU A 62 -0.62 1.19 0.18
CA GLU A 62 0.65 1.94 0.20
C GLU A 62 0.65 2.98 1.32
N LYS A 63 -0.47 3.67 1.54
CA LYS A 63 -0.65 4.64 2.61
C LYS A 63 -0.38 4.03 3.98
N LYS A 64 -0.98 2.87 4.26
CA LYS A 64 -0.79 2.13 5.52
C LYS A 64 0.66 1.68 5.70
N GLN A 65 1.29 1.18 4.63
CA GLN A 65 2.69 0.77 4.68
C GLN A 65 3.63 1.94 4.99
N LEU A 66 3.40 3.11 4.40
CA LEU A 66 4.20 4.31 4.68
C LEU A 66 3.96 4.83 6.11
N ILE A 67 2.72 4.76 6.61
CA ILE A 67 2.44 5.09 8.02
C ILE A 67 3.22 4.17 8.96
N TRP A 68 3.20 2.86 8.70
CA TRP A 68 3.95 1.87 9.46
C TRP A 68 5.47 2.09 9.35
N TYR A 69 5.99 2.29 8.15
CA TYR A 69 7.41 2.55 7.91
C TYR A 69 7.90 3.76 8.70
N GLY A 70 7.21 4.90 8.58
CA GLY A 70 7.57 6.09 9.35
C GLY A 70 7.44 5.86 10.86
N HIS A 71 6.50 5.02 11.32
CA HIS A 71 6.42 4.65 12.73
C HIS A 71 7.65 3.87 13.18
N VAL A 72 8.11 2.89 12.39
CA VAL A 72 9.31 2.10 12.70
C VAL A 72 10.57 2.96 12.65
N GLU A 73 10.72 3.86 11.67
CA GLU A 73 11.89 4.75 11.58
C GLU A 73 12.02 5.67 12.81
N ARG A 74 10.88 6.11 13.37
CA ARG A 74 10.85 6.90 14.60
C ARG A 74 11.08 6.09 15.88
N MET A 75 11.08 4.75 15.81
CA MET A 75 11.42 3.92 16.98
C MET A 75 12.91 4.02 17.31
N LYS A 76 13.24 3.75 18.57
CA LYS A 76 14.62 3.57 19.02
C LYS A 76 15.28 2.41 18.28
N ASP A 77 16.56 2.53 17.97
CA ASP A 77 17.34 1.51 17.26
C ASP A 77 17.47 0.18 18.02
N THR A 78 17.18 0.19 19.32
CA THR A 78 17.14 -1.02 20.14
C THR A 78 15.92 -1.90 19.86
N GLY A 79 14.86 -1.33 19.26
CA GLY A 79 13.60 -2.02 18.98
C GLY A 79 13.72 -3.08 17.89
N TRP A 80 13.11 -4.25 18.14
CA TRP A 80 13.09 -5.36 17.19
C TRP A 80 12.58 -4.99 15.79
N PRO A 81 11.49 -4.21 15.60
CA PRO A 81 11.01 -3.86 14.26
C PRO A 81 12.05 -3.12 13.43
N LYS A 82 12.76 -2.14 14.03
CA LYS A 82 13.80 -1.37 13.36
C LYS A 82 15.02 -2.21 13.02
N LYS A 83 15.42 -3.10 13.93
CA LYS A 83 16.48 -4.08 13.67
C LYS A 83 16.12 -5.02 12.51
N ILE A 84 14.90 -5.54 12.46
CA ILE A 84 14.46 -6.47 11.41
C ILE A 84 14.43 -5.77 10.05
N ILE A 85 13.92 -4.53 9.98
CA ILE A 85 13.92 -3.75 8.73
C ILE A 85 15.37 -3.50 8.28
N ASN A 86 16.27 -3.08 9.18
CA ASN A 86 17.66 -2.80 8.82
C ASN A 86 18.51 -4.05 8.61
N TRP A 87 18.02 -5.23 8.98
CA TRP A 87 18.77 -6.47 8.88
C TRP A 87 18.87 -6.95 7.44
N GLN A 88 20.09 -6.89 6.90
CA GLN A 88 20.44 -7.48 5.62
C GLN A 88 21.14 -8.83 5.85
N PRO A 89 20.60 -9.94 5.32
CA PRO A 89 21.28 -11.24 5.42
C PRO A 89 22.58 -11.20 4.62
N LYS A 90 23.67 -11.68 5.22
CA LYS A 90 25.02 -11.68 4.63
C LYS A 90 25.14 -12.58 3.39
N ASP A 91 24.34 -13.65 3.33
CA ASP A 91 24.44 -14.65 2.27
C ASP A 91 23.66 -14.29 1.01
N ARG A 92 24.18 -14.75 -0.13
CA ARG A 92 23.48 -14.69 -1.42
C ARG A 92 22.14 -15.40 -1.30
N ARG A 93 21.07 -14.74 -1.75
CA ARG A 93 19.74 -15.35 -1.78
C ARG A 93 19.73 -16.62 -2.64
N LYS A 94 19.18 -17.69 -2.07
CA LYS A 94 18.94 -18.94 -2.79
C LYS A 94 18.04 -18.71 -4.01
N GLN A 95 18.32 -19.43 -5.09
CA GLN A 95 17.51 -19.43 -6.30
C GLN A 95 16.06 -19.85 -5.97
N GLY A 96 15.08 -19.18 -6.57
CA GLY A 96 13.65 -19.40 -6.31
C GLY A 96 13.04 -18.49 -5.22
N ARG A 97 13.85 -17.83 -4.37
CA ARG A 97 13.30 -16.86 -3.42
C ARG A 97 12.79 -15.62 -4.17
N PRO A 98 11.57 -15.12 -3.87
CA PRO A 98 11.03 -13.95 -4.55
C PRO A 98 11.97 -12.73 -4.48
N LYS A 99 12.20 -12.09 -5.64
CA LYS A 99 13.22 -11.02 -5.80
C LYS A 99 12.89 -9.67 -5.13
N LEU A 100 11.62 -9.24 -5.07
CA LEU A 100 11.30 -7.96 -4.40
C LEU A 100 11.23 -8.12 -2.87
N GLU A 101 11.79 -7.15 -2.18
CA GLU A 101 11.62 -7.00 -0.74
C GLU A 101 10.45 -6.07 -0.44
N TRP A 102 9.88 -6.20 0.75
CA TRP A 102 8.94 -5.22 1.29
C TRP A 102 9.56 -3.80 1.28
N GLN A 103 10.83 -3.65 1.70
CA GLN A 103 11.55 -2.37 1.68
C GLN A 103 11.60 -1.75 0.29
N LYS A 104 11.87 -2.54 -0.76
CA LYS A 104 11.87 -2.04 -2.14
C LYS A 104 10.50 -1.51 -2.57
N SER A 105 9.41 -2.13 -2.11
CA SER A 105 8.05 -1.64 -2.37
C SER A 105 7.79 -0.31 -1.66
N VAL A 106 8.23 -0.19 -0.40
CA VAL A 106 8.10 1.05 0.39
C VAL A 106 8.92 2.18 -0.24
N HIS A 107 10.19 1.92 -0.59
CA HIS A 107 11.06 2.91 -1.24
C HIS A 107 10.50 3.35 -2.61
N LYS A 108 9.89 2.44 -3.38
CA LYS A 108 9.19 2.79 -4.61
C LYS A 108 8.01 3.73 -4.33
N ALA A 109 7.18 3.40 -3.34
CA ALA A 109 6.04 4.22 -2.94
C ALA A 109 6.45 5.60 -2.40
N MET A 110 7.60 5.68 -1.72
CA MET A 110 8.22 6.93 -1.28
C MET A 110 8.73 7.76 -2.45
N SER A 111 9.44 7.14 -3.39
CA SER A 111 9.97 7.80 -4.59
C SER A 111 8.85 8.40 -5.46
N GLU A 112 7.73 7.69 -5.63
CA GLU A 112 6.55 8.20 -6.36
C GLU A 112 5.88 9.42 -5.69
N ARG A 113 6.19 9.65 -4.40
CA ARG A 113 5.67 10.75 -3.57
C ARG A 113 6.75 11.79 -3.21
N ASN A 114 7.96 11.66 -3.76
CA ASN A 114 9.13 12.48 -3.42
C ASN A 114 9.44 12.54 -1.90
N LEU A 115 9.28 11.41 -1.21
CA LEU A 115 9.56 11.31 0.22
C LEU A 115 10.94 10.71 0.48
N SER A 116 11.66 11.28 1.44
CA SER A 116 12.91 10.77 1.98
C SER A 116 12.68 10.08 3.34
N THR A 117 13.64 9.24 3.76
CA THR A 117 13.63 8.64 5.10
C THR A 117 13.76 9.72 6.18
N GLU A 118 14.46 10.81 5.91
CA GLU A 118 14.64 11.95 6.83
C GLU A 118 13.31 12.65 7.15
N ASP A 119 12.40 12.69 6.18
CA ASP A 119 11.06 13.29 6.33
C ASP A 119 10.18 12.52 7.33
N CYS A 120 10.55 11.28 7.71
CA CYS A 120 9.83 10.49 8.70
C CYS A 120 9.88 11.13 10.09
N THR A 121 10.89 11.96 10.38
CA THR A 121 11.04 12.66 11.67
C THR A 121 9.94 13.71 11.87
N ASN A 122 9.60 14.44 10.81
CA ASN A 122 8.50 15.39 10.82
C ASN A 122 7.15 14.68 10.64
N ARG A 123 6.43 14.46 11.75
CA ARG A 123 5.15 13.73 11.73
C ARG A 123 4.07 14.42 10.90
N THR A 124 4.01 15.76 10.89
CA THR A 124 3.01 16.50 10.12
C THR A 124 3.34 16.49 8.64
N GLY A 125 4.61 16.73 8.29
CA GLY A 125 5.11 16.63 6.92
C GLY A 125 4.93 15.24 6.33
N TRP A 126 5.30 14.19 7.07
CA TRP A 126 5.12 12.80 6.67
C TRP A 126 3.64 12.48 6.38
N LYS A 127 2.73 12.88 7.28
CA LYS A 127 1.30 12.60 7.13
C LYS A 127 0.70 13.29 5.91
N PHE A 128 1.16 14.51 5.60
CA PHE A 128 0.75 15.25 4.42
C PHE A 128 1.28 14.61 3.12
N GLY A 129 2.58 14.30 3.09
CA GLY A 129 3.24 13.72 1.93
C GLY A 129 2.75 12.33 1.54
N ILE A 130 2.37 11.49 2.51
CA ILE A 130 1.76 10.18 2.26
C ILE A 130 0.46 10.30 1.43
N GLY A 131 -0.31 11.37 1.64
CA GLY A 131 -1.59 11.60 0.95
C GLY A 131 -1.45 12.10 -0.49
N GLN A 132 -0.28 12.61 -0.89
CA GLN A 132 -0.08 13.23 -2.19
C GLN A 132 0.71 12.30 -3.11
N ARG A 133 0.03 11.54 -3.97
CA ARG A 133 0.66 10.78 -5.05
C ARG A 133 0.70 11.65 -6.31
N ARG A 134 1.84 11.65 -7.04
CA ARG A 134 1.88 12.24 -8.39
C ARG A 134 0.79 11.59 -9.26
N LYS A 135 -0.02 12.40 -9.93
CA LYS A 135 -0.77 11.93 -11.12
C LYS A 135 0.27 11.81 -12.23
N THR A 136 0.71 10.59 -12.53
CA THR A 136 1.42 10.34 -13.78
C THR A 136 0.43 10.61 -14.92
N PHE A 137 0.72 11.65 -15.71
CA PHE A 137 0.05 11.92 -16.98
C PHE A 137 0.44 10.87 -18.02
#